data_AF-A0A952LUI4-F1
#
_entry.id   AF-A0A952LUI4-F1
#
_cell.length_a   1.000
_cell.length_b   1.000
_cell.length_c   1.000
_cell.angle_alpha   90.00
_cell.angle_beta   90.00
_cell.angle_gamma   90.00
#
_symmetry.space_group_name_H-M   'P 1'
#
loop_
_entity.id
_entity.type
_entity.pdbx_description
1 polymer ?
#
loop_
_entity_poly.entity_id
_entity_poly.type
_entity_poly.pdbx_seq_one_letter_code
_entity_poly.pdbx_strand_id
1 'polypeptide(L)'
;MSKQLEGKLIGTGLKIGIVCTRWNDFMGHRMLQGAKDALIQHDVSDDDITIAVVPGCYEIPLIAKKMAQSGKYDALVCLGVLIRGSTIHFDLIASEVSKGISNTAWQFDVPVAFGVITTETIEQAIERAGSKAGNKGAEAAMAAIEMATLIKQL
;
A
#
# COMPACT_ATOMS: atom_id res chain seq x y z
N MET A 1 -25.06 -16.33 20.00
CA MET A 1 -23.66 -15.89 20.02
C MET A 1 -23.29 -15.46 18.61
N SER A 2 -22.53 -14.39 18.44
CA SER A 2 -22.04 -13.94 17.13
C SER A 2 -20.90 -14.84 16.62
N LYS A 3 -20.80 -15.02 15.30
CA LYS A 3 -19.65 -15.66 14.64
C LYS A 3 -18.62 -14.55 14.30
N GLN A 4 -17.39 -14.67 14.79
CA GLN A 4 -16.29 -13.73 14.54
C GLN A 4 -15.32 -14.33 13.52
N LEU A 5 -14.93 -13.54 12.52
CA LEU A 5 -13.95 -13.89 11.48
C LEU A 5 -12.82 -12.86 11.53
N GLU A 6 -11.58 -13.33 11.53
CA GLU A 6 -10.38 -12.49 11.61
C GLU A 6 -9.35 -12.92 10.57
N GLY A 7 -8.69 -11.95 9.95
CA GLY A 7 -7.57 -12.21 9.07
C GLY A 7 -6.38 -12.77 9.84
N LYS A 8 -5.55 -13.55 9.17
CA LYS A 8 -4.28 -14.05 9.72
C LYS A 8 -3.14 -13.30 9.08
N LEU A 9 -2.08 -13.05 9.84
CA LEU A 9 -0.82 -12.52 9.32
C LEU A 9 0.10 -13.64 8.79
N ILE A 10 -0.46 -14.54 7.96
CA ILE A 10 0.27 -15.59 7.26
C ILE A 10 -0.12 -15.51 5.79
N GLY A 11 0.84 -15.12 4.96
CA GLY A 11 0.67 -14.80 3.56
C GLY A 11 1.06 -15.94 2.60
N THR A 12 1.24 -17.15 3.09
CA THR A 12 1.59 -18.31 2.25
C THR A 12 0.59 -18.49 1.10
N GLY A 13 1.10 -18.44 -0.13
CA GLY A 13 0.31 -18.58 -1.35
C GLY A 13 -0.53 -17.34 -1.71
N LEU A 14 -0.33 -16.20 -1.04
CA LEU A 14 -0.89 -14.93 -1.46
C LEU A 14 -0.03 -14.29 -2.56
N LYS A 15 -0.68 -13.76 -3.59
CA LYS A 15 -0.07 -12.93 -4.63
C LYS A 15 -0.31 -11.46 -4.32
N ILE A 16 0.76 -10.72 -4.08
CA ILE A 16 0.68 -9.32 -3.63
C ILE A 16 1.23 -8.40 -4.71
N GLY A 17 0.42 -7.44 -5.11
CA GLY A 17 0.87 -6.34 -5.96
C GLY A 17 1.29 -5.14 -5.13
N ILE A 18 2.42 -4.52 -5.44
CA ILE A 18 2.84 -3.25 -4.85
C ILE A 18 2.88 -2.19 -5.94
N VAL A 19 2.25 -1.04 -5.71
CA VAL A 19 2.40 0.15 -6.56
C VAL A 19 3.16 1.20 -5.75
N CYS A 20 4.33 1.62 -6.21
CA CYS A 20 5.14 2.61 -5.50
C CYS A 20 5.64 3.74 -6.40
N THR A 21 5.84 4.92 -5.83
CA THR A 21 6.37 6.07 -6.57
C THR A 21 7.88 6.01 -6.75
N ARG A 22 8.37 6.58 -7.85
CA ARG A 22 9.81 6.84 -8.09
C ARG A 22 10.32 8.07 -7.34
N TRP A 23 9.45 9.06 -7.11
CA TRP A 23 9.79 10.32 -6.45
C TRP A 23 10.04 10.14 -4.94
N ASN A 24 11.03 10.86 -4.39
CA ASN A 24 11.56 10.76 -3.00
C ASN A 24 12.36 9.48 -2.68
N ASP A 25 13.44 9.26 -3.43
CA ASP A 25 14.27 8.05 -3.45
C ASP A 25 14.64 7.50 -2.05
N PHE A 26 14.90 8.36 -1.06
CA PHE A 26 15.21 7.90 0.29
C PHE A 26 13.99 7.32 1.05
N MET A 27 12.89 8.07 1.13
CA MET A 27 11.72 7.66 1.95
C MET A 27 10.89 6.60 1.24
N GLY A 28 10.66 6.77 -0.06
CA GLY A 28 9.93 5.80 -0.88
C GLY A 28 10.60 4.43 -0.88
N HIS A 29 11.94 4.39 -1.00
CA HIS A 29 12.69 3.15 -0.94
C HIS A 29 12.60 2.47 0.43
N ARG A 30 12.69 3.23 1.54
CA ARG A 30 12.51 2.66 2.89
C ARG A 30 11.11 2.09 3.10
N MET A 31 10.08 2.76 2.57
CA MET A 31 8.71 2.25 2.65
C MET A 31 8.53 0.98 1.82
N LEU A 32 9.06 0.95 0.60
CA LEU A 32 9.03 -0.24 -0.24
C LEU A 32 9.78 -1.40 0.43
N GLN A 33 10.98 -1.15 0.96
CA GLN A 33 11.76 -2.16 1.66
C GLN A 33 11.00 -2.69 2.88
N GLY A 34 10.43 -1.81 3.71
CA GLY A 34 9.62 -2.22 4.86
C GLY A 34 8.38 -3.04 4.47
N ALA A 35 7.73 -2.70 3.36
CA ALA A 35 6.64 -3.50 2.83
C ALA A 35 7.12 -4.89 2.40
N LYS A 36 8.19 -4.97 1.60
CA LYS A 36 8.78 -6.25 1.17
C LYS A 36 9.20 -7.12 2.36
N ASP A 37 9.92 -6.54 3.32
CA ASP A 37 10.40 -7.24 4.50
C ASP A 37 9.23 -7.81 5.31
N ALA A 38 8.17 -7.02 5.51
CA ALA A 38 6.97 -7.48 6.20
C ALA A 38 6.28 -8.62 5.44
N LEU A 39 6.12 -8.52 4.12
CA LEU A 39 5.51 -9.60 3.32
C LEU A 39 6.30 -10.91 3.46
N ILE A 40 7.63 -10.85 3.34
CA ILE A 40 8.51 -12.02 3.44
C ILE A 40 8.51 -12.60 4.87
N GLN A 41 8.57 -11.74 5.90
CA GLN A 41 8.49 -12.17 7.31
C GLN A 41 7.18 -12.87 7.64
N HIS A 42 6.13 -12.59 6.87
CA HIS A 42 4.81 -13.20 6.99
C HIS A 42 4.55 -14.25 5.90
N ASP A 43 5.59 -14.95 5.42
CA ASP A 43 5.51 -16.11 4.52
C ASP A 43 4.92 -15.86 3.11
N VAL A 44 4.91 -14.61 2.62
CA VAL A 44 4.69 -14.34 1.20
C VAL A 44 5.98 -14.65 0.44
N SER A 45 5.91 -15.49 -0.60
CA SER A 45 7.06 -15.78 -1.47
C SER A 45 7.48 -14.51 -2.23
N ASP A 46 8.79 -14.25 -2.36
CA ASP A 46 9.27 -13.11 -3.16
C ASP A 46 8.81 -13.20 -4.62
N ASP A 47 8.65 -14.42 -5.15
CA ASP A 47 8.12 -14.67 -6.51
C ASP A 47 6.63 -14.30 -6.67
N ASP A 48 5.88 -14.24 -5.56
CA ASP A 48 4.47 -13.84 -5.53
C ASP A 48 4.29 -12.33 -5.27
N ILE A 49 5.39 -11.57 -5.18
CA ILE A 49 5.38 -10.11 -5.01
C ILE A 49 5.68 -9.44 -6.36
N THR A 50 4.75 -8.67 -6.90
CA THR A 50 4.97 -7.87 -8.11
C THR A 50 5.00 -6.39 -7.78
N ILE A 51 6.06 -5.68 -8.19
CA ILE A 51 6.24 -4.25 -7.93
C ILE A 51 6.08 -3.44 -9.22
N ALA A 52 5.12 -2.52 -9.23
CA ALA A 52 4.90 -1.55 -10.29
C ALA A 52 5.36 -0.15 -9.84
N VAL A 53 6.35 0.40 -10.51
CA VAL A 53 6.92 1.72 -10.17
C VAL A 53 6.30 2.80 -11.05
N VAL A 54 5.69 3.81 -10.43
CA VAL A 54 5.04 4.96 -11.11
C VAL A 54 5.80 6.27 -10.89
N PRO A 55 5.61 7.31 -11.74
CA PRO A 55 6.31 8.58 -11.57
C PRO A 55 6.03 9.27 -10.23
N GLY A 56 4.76 9.48 -9.88
CA GLY A 56 4.33 10.09 -8.62
C GLY A 56 3.05 9.49 -8.06
N CYS A 57 2.59 10.01 -6.92
CA CYS A 57 1.42 9.46 -6.23
C CYS A 57 0.16 9.53 -7.08
N TYR A 58 0.05 10.55 -7.94
CA TYR A 58 -1.11 10.79 -8.78
C TYR A 58 -1.38 9.64 -9.77
N GLU A 59 -0.35 8.90 -10.18
CA GLU A 59 -0.49 7.75 -11.09
C GLU A 59 -0.83 6.44 -10.36
N ILE A 60 -0.70 6.39 -9.02
CA ILE A 60 -0.96 5.17 -8.23
C ILE A 60 -2.35 4.59 -8.51
N PRO A 61 -3.46 5.38 -8.45
CA PRO A 61 -4.80 4.81 -8.65
C PRO A 61 -4.97 4.12 -10.00
N LEU A 62 -4.41 4.67 -11.07
CA LEU A 62 -4.54 4.09 -12.42
C LEU A 62 -3.86 2.72 -12.49
N ILE A 63 -2.66 2.59 -11.91
CA ILE A 63 -1.92 1.33 -11.93
C ILE A 63 -2.53 0.32 -10.95
N ALA A 64 -2.95 0.75 -9.75
CA ALA A 64 -3.67 -0.11 -8.82
C ALA A 64 -4.93 -0.69 -9.48
N LYS A 65 -5.71 0.16 -10.18
CA LYS A 65 -6.87 -0.27 -10.96
C LYS A 65 -6.52 -1.33 -12.00
N LYS A 66 -5.47 -1.11 -12.81
CA LYS A 66 -5.05 -2.08 -13.83
C LYS A 66 -4.58 -3.40 -13.22
N MET A 67 -3.88 -3.35 -12.08
CA MET A 67 -3.44 -4.54 -11.36
C MET A 67 -4.63 -5.31 -10.79
N ALA A 68 -5.56 -4.64 -10.10
CA ALA A 68 -6.76 -5.25 -9.56
C ALA A 68 -7.62 -5.89 -10.66
N GLN A 69 -7.86 -5.14 -11.75
CA GLN A 69 -8.63 -5.62 -12.91
C GLN A 69 -8.03 -6.87 -13.57
N SER A 70 -6.72 -7.11 -13.43
CA SER A 70 -6.09 -8.29 -14.02
C SER A 70 -6.47 -9.61 -13.34
N GLY A 71 -7.03 -9.56 -12.12
CA GLY A 71 -7.41 -10.74 -11.33
C GLY A 71 -6.23 -11.59 -10.85
N LYS A 72 -4.99 -11.08 -10.92
CA LYS A 72 -3.77 -11.83 -10.60
C LYS A 72 -3.32 -11.75 -9.14
N TYR A 73 -3.90 -10.83 -8.36
CA TYR A 73 -3.43 -10.48 -7.03
C TYR A 73 -4.54 -10.67 -6.00
N ASP A 74 -4.19 -11.23 -4.85
CA ASP A 74 -5.09 -11.37 -3.69
C ASP A 74 -5.23 -10.05 -2.91
N ALA A 75 -4.21 -9.18 -2.96
CA ALA A 75 -4.25 -7.83 -2.41
C ALA A 75 -3.23 -6.93 -3.10
N LEU A 76 -3.44 -5.62 -2.96
CA LEU A 76 -2.54 -4.58 -3.43
C LEU A 76 -2.04 -3.71 -2.27
N VAL A 77 -0.82 -3.19 -2.38
CA VAL A 77 -0.23 -2.21 -1.45
C VAL A 77 0.18 -0.98 -2.24
N CYS A 78 -0.43 0.16 -1.94
CA CYS A 78 -0.15 1.43 -2.59
C CYS A 78 0.77 2.28 -1.71
N LEU A 79 1.98 2.56 -2.17
CA LEU A 79 3.02 3.26 -1.42
C LEU A 79 3.38 4.60 -2.07
N GLY A 80 3.48 5.65 -1.26
CA GLY A 80 3.87 6.96 -1.73
C GLY A 80 4.09 7.96 -0.59
N VAL A 81 4.73 9.09 -0.91
CA VAL A 81 5.03 10.15 0.05
C VAL A 81 4.57 11.48 -0.52
N LEU A 82 3.61 12.12 0.14
CA LEU A 82 3.17 13.48 -0.13
C LEU A 82 3.56 14.38 1.05
N ILE A 83 4.25 15.46 0.73
CA ILE A 83 4.68 16.48 1.70
C ILE A 83 4.08 17.81 1.26
N ARG A 84 3.43 18.51 2.17
CA ARG A 84 2.77 19.79 1.87
C ARG A 84 3.79 20.82 1.38
N GLY A 85 3.46 21.48 0.28
CA GLY A 85 4.19 22.62 -0.26
C GLY A 85 3.47 23.94 0.00
N SER A 86 3.78 24.96 -0.79
CA SER A 86 3.21 26.31 -0.63
C SER A 86 1.82 26.51 -1.27
N THR A 87 1.32 25.52 -2.02
CA THR A 87 0.08 25.65 -2.79
C THR A 87 -0.89 24.51 -2.49
N ILE A 88 -2.14 24.66 -2.95
CA ILE A 88 -3.19 23.64 -2.86
C ILE A 88 -2.88 22.34 -3.64
N HIS A 89 -1.78 22.29 -4.39
CA HIS A 89 -1.37 21.12 -5.18
C HIS A 89 -1.33 19.84 -4.33
N PHE A 90 -0.84 19.95 -3.08
CA PHE A 90 -0.84 18.84 -2.14
C PHE A 90 -2.25 18.29 -1.88
N ASP A 91 -3.21 19.17 -1.57
CA ASP A 91 -4.57 18.76 -1.22
C ASP A 91 -5.29 18.13 -2.41
N LEU A 92 -5.07 18.66 -3.62
CA LEU A 92 -5.62 18.10 -4.85
C LEU A 92 -5.10 16.69 -5.12
N ILE A 93 -3.80 16.46 -4.98
CA ILE A 93 -3.22 15.12 -5.19
C ILE A 93 -3.64 14.17 -4.07
N ALA A 94 -3.51 14.56 -2.80
CA ALA A 94 -3.84 13.70 -1.67
C ALA A 94 -5.30 13.23 -1.71
N SER A 95 -6.22 14.14 -2.07
CA SER A 95 -7.64 13.85 -2.21
C SER A 95 -7.92 12.85 -3.34
N GLU A 96 -7.39 13.09 -4.54
CA GLU A 96 -7.65 12.23 -5.69
C GLU A 96 -6.97 10.85 -5.59
N VAL A 97 -5.78 10.79 -4.98
CA VAL A 97 -5.07 9.53 -4.74
C VAL A 97 -5.82 8.66 -3.73
N SER A 98 -6.25 9.25 -2.60
CA SER A 98 -7.02 8.52 -1.58
C SER A 98 -8.33 7.98 -2.15
N LYS A 99 -9.10 8.83 -2.84
CA LYS A 99 -10.36 8.42 -3.50
C LYS A 99 -10.12 7.34 -4.55
N GLY A 100 -9.12 7.51 -5.41
CA GLY A 100 -8.84 6.57 -6.49
C GLY A 100 -8.40 5.18 -5.99
N ILE A 101 -7.61 5.13 -4.92
CA ILE A 101 -7.22 3.88 -4.26
C ILE A 101 -8.44 3.20 -3.64
N SER A 102 -9.26 3.95 -2.89
CA SER A 102 -10.49 3.41 -2.29
C SER A 102 -11.45 2.86 -3.36
N ASN A 103 -11.72 3.64 -4.41
CA ASN A 103 -12.57 3.22 -5.52
C ASN A 103 -12.05 1.96 -6.23
N THR A 104 -10.74 1.78 -6.32
CA THR A 104 -10.16 0.56 -6.89
C THR A 104 -10.54 -0.65 -6.05
N ALA A 105 -10.42 -0.56 -4.72
CA ALA A 105 -10.80 -1.67 -3.84
C ALA A 105 -12.29 -2.04 -4.00
N TRP A 106 -13.17 -1.04 -3.99
CA TRP A 106 -14.61 -1.23 -4.14
C TRP A 106 -15.04 -1.73 -5.53
N GLN A 107 -14.33 -1.31 -6.59
CA GLN A 107 -14.72 -1.66 -7.95
C GLN A 107 -14.37 -3.10 -8.32
N PHE A 108 -13.30 -3.65 -7.74
CA PHE A 108 -12.74 -4.95 -8.15
C PHE A 108 -12.79 -6.01 -7.05
N ASP A 109 -13.33 -5.68 -5.87
CA ASP A 109 -13.39 -6.57 -4.70
C ASP A 109 -12.02 -7.16 -4.30
N VAL A 110 -10.97 -6.36 -4.49
CA VAL A 110 -9.59 -6.68 -4.08
C VAL A 110 -9.16 -5.71 -2.98
N PRO A 111 -8.65 -6.17 -1.82
CA PRO A 111 -8.06 -5.30 -0.82
C PRO A 111 -6.96 -4.44 -1.40
N VAL A 112 -7.03 -3.13 -1.18
CA VAL A 112 -5.96 -2.18 -1.53
C VAL A 112 -5.54 -1.43 -0.28
N ALA A 113 -4.38 -1.78 0.26
CA ALA A 113 -3.82 -1.13 1.44
C ALA A 113 -3.27 0.25 1.11
N PHE A 114 -3.59 1.22 1.97
CA PHE A 114 -3.21 2.62 1.80
C PHE A 114 -1.94 2.96 2.58
N GLY A 115 -0.79 2.80 1.92
CA GLY A 115 0.53 3.19 2.43
C GLY A 115 1.04 4.50 1.82
N VAL A 116 0.15 5.43 1.46
CA VAL A 116 0.55 6.78 1.01
C VAL A 116 0.57 7.70 2.23
N ILE A 117 1.76 8.15 2.64
CA ILE A 117 1.87 9.09 3.76
C ILE A 117 1.65 10.52 3.28
N THR A 118 0.75 11.23 3.96
CA THR A 118 0.42 12.63 3.71
C THR A 118 0.85 13.45 4.92
N THR A 119 1.85 14.32 4.74
CA THR A 119 2.55 14.98 5.84
C THR A 119 2.72 16.46 5.59
N GLU A 120 2.82 17.22 6.68
CA GLU A 120 3.01 18.67 6.65
C GLU A 120 4.50 19.04 6.49
N THR A 121 5.42 18.18 6.97
CA THR A 121 6.86 18.43 6.94
C THR A 121 7.66 17.18 6.55
N ILE A 122 8.93 17.40 6.16
CA ILE A 122 9.86 16.31 5.80
C ILE A 122 10.14 15.42 7.02
N GLU A 123 10.26 16.00 8.22
CA GLU A 123 10.51 15.27 9.46
C GLU A 123 9.39 14.28 9.75
N GLN A 124 8.13 14.70 9.57
CA GLN A 124 6.98 13.81 9.73
C GLN A 124 7.01 12.64 8.74
N ALA A 125 7.47 12.88 7.52
CA ALA A 125 7.63 11.84 6.50
C ALA A 125 8.73 10.84 6.87
N ILE A 126 9.89 11.33 7.34
CA ILE A 126 10.99 10.50 7.83
C ILE A 126 10.56 9.64 9.02
N GLU A 127 9.79 10.21 9.96
CA GLU A 127 9.29 9.49 11.13
C GLU A 127 8.43 8.27 10.75
N ARG A 128 7.67 8.38 9.65
CA ARG A 128 6.73 7.37 9.17
C ARG A 128 7.32 6.40 8.14
N ALA A 129 8.49 6.71 7.58
CA ALA A 129 9.21 5.88 6.59
C ALA A 129 10.27 4.96 7.24
N GLY A 130 10.06 4.51 8.48
CA GLY A 130 10.94 3.56 9.16
C GLY A 130 11.93 4.19 10.12
N SER A 131 11.55 5.26 10.85
CA SER A 131 12.31 5.74 12.00
C SER A 131 11.44 5.68 13.27
N LYS A 132 11.15 6.81 13.92
CA LYS A 132 10.51 6.83 15.25
C LYS A 132 9.08 6.28 15.28
N ALA A 133 8.30 6.53 14.22
CA ALA A 133 6.88 6.17 14.16
C ALA A 133 6.62 4.91 13.34
N GLY A 134 7.63 4.02 13.25
CA GLY A 134 7.54 2.79 12.47
C GLY A 134 7.65 3.04 10.97
N ASN A 135 7.20 2.05 10.19
CA ASN A 135 7.25 2.07 8.73
C ASN A 135 5.85 1.83 8.16
N LYS A 136 5.24 2.88 7.58
CA LYS A 136 3.90 2.79 6.99
C LYS A 136 3.81 1.88 5.78
N GLY A 137 4.93 1.56 5.12
CA GLY A 137 4.96 0.52 4.09
C GLY A 137 4.78 -0.88 4.69
N ALA A 138 5.46 -1.19 5.80
CA ALA A 138 5.32 -2.46 6.52
C ALA A 138 3.90 -2.63 7.08
N GLU A 139 3.35 -1.58 7.70
CA GLU A 139 1.97 -1.60 8.22
C GLU A 139 0.95 -1.84 7.10
N ALA A 140 1.10 -1.18 5.94
CA ALA A 140 0.22 -1.38 4.80
C ALA A 140 0.33 -2.81 4.23
N ALA A 141 1.53 -3.38 4.19
CA ALA A 141 1.73 -4.77 3.77
C ALA A 141 1.06 -5.78 4.71
N MET A 142 1.19 -5.61 6.03
CA MET A 142 0.51 -6.46 7.01
C MET A 142 -1.01 -6.37 6.88
N ALA A 143 -1.55 -5.16 6.73
CA ALA A 143 -2.98 -4.96 6.50
C ALA A 143 -3.47 -5.64 5.20
N ALA A 144 -2.66 -5.64 4.15
CA ALA A 144 -2.99 -6.33 2.90
C ALA A 144 -3.09 -7.86 3.09
N ILE A 145 -2.15 -8.46 3.83
CA ILE A 145 -2.18 -9.89 4.17
C ILE A 145 -3.42 -10.23 5.00
N GLU A 146 -3.67 -9.45 6.05
CA GLU A 146 -4.80 -9.68 6.95
C GLU A 146 -6.14 -9.57 6.21
N MET A 147 -6.29 -8.57 5.34
CA MET A 147 -7.51 -8.42 4.54
C MET A 147 -7.68 -9.53 3.50
N ALA A 148 -6.61 -9.93 2.81
CA ALA A 148 -6.67 -11.03 1.85
C ALA A 148 -7.09 -12.34 2.51
N THR A 149 -6.52 -12.66 3.67
CA THR A 149 -6.87 -13.89 4.42
C THR A 149 -8.25 -13.82 5.06
N LEU A 150 -8.73 -12.63 5.45
CA LEU A 150 -10.10 -12.44 5.92
C LEU A 150 -11.12 -12.65 4.80
N ILE A 151 -10.89 -12.06 3.62
CA ILE A 151 -11.81 -12.20 2.48
C ILE A 151 -11.93 -13.66 2.04
N LYS A 152 -10.85 -14.45 2.10
CA LYS A 152 -10.90 -15.89 1.80
C LYS A 152 -11.79 -16.71 2.75
N GLN A 153 -12.22 -16.15 3.88
CA GLN A 153 -13.12 -16.79 4.84
C GLN A 153 -14.60 -16.42 4.65
N LEU A 154 -14.89 -15.44 3.79
CA LEU A 154 -16.23 -14.97 3.46
C LEU A 154 -16.79 -15.75 2.26
#